data_AF-A0A645IFH8-F1
#
_entry.id   AF-A0A645IFH8-F1
#
_cell.length_a   1.000
_cell.length_b   1.000
_cell.length_c   1.000
_cell.angle_alpha   90.00
_cell.angle_beta   90.00
_cell.angle_gamma   90.00
#
_symmetry.space_group_name_H-M   'P 1'
#
loop_
_entity.id
_entity.type
_entity.pdbx_description
1 polymer ?
#
loop_
_entity_poly.entity_id
_entity_poly.type
_entity_poly.pdbx_seq_one_letter_code
_entity_poly.pdbx_strand_id
1 'polypeptide(L)' 'MKGRTILIQYFALRNAQGEYKGVLEVSQDITEIKRREGEKRLLEWQ' A
#
# COMPACT_ATOMS: atom_id res chain seq x y z
N MET A 1 9.19 -16.86 -6.35
CA MET A 1 7.87 -16.33 -5.92
C MET A 1 7.51 -16.70 -4.49
N LYS A 2 7.94 -17.84 -3.93
CA LYS A 2 7.79 -18.09 -2.48
C LYS A 2 8.57 -17.05 -1.67
N GLY A 3 7.90 -16.40 -0.73
CA GLY A 3 8.50 -15.44 0.21
C GLY A 3 8.11 -13.98 0.02
N ARG A 4 7.38 -13.61 -1.03
CA ARG A 4 6.83 -12.25 -1.20
C ARG A 4 5.37 -12.19 -0.75
N THR A 5 5.04 -11.21 0.07
CA THR A 5 3.65 -10.86 0.43
C THR A 5 3.21 -9.68 -0.40
N ILE A 6 2.35 -9.92 -1.39
CA ILE A 6 1.77 -8.86 -2.21
C ILE A 6 0.44 -8.43 -1.59
N LEU A 7 0.32 -7.14 -1.25
CA LEU A 7 -0.93 -6.49 -0.90
C LEU A 7 -1.56 -5.95 -2.17
N ILE A 8 -2.77 -6.43 -2.49
CA ILE A 8 -3.57 -5.97 -3.62
C ILE A 8 -4.77 -5.20 -3.05
N GLN A 9 -4.94 -3.95 -3.47
CA GLN A 9 -6.04 -3.09 -3.06
C GLN A 9 -6.76 -2.53 -4.29
N TYR A 10 -8.08 -2.38 -4.17
CA TYR A 10 -8.93 -1.85 -5.22
C TYR A 10 -9.64 -0.60 -4.71
N PHE A 11 -9.49 0.50 -5.44
CA PHE A 11 -10.14 1.76 -5.13
C PHE A 11 -11.12 2.11 -6.24
N ALA A 12 -12.38 2.36 -5.89
CA ALA A 12 -13.36 2.89 -6.83
C ALA A 12 -13.03 4.36 -7.12
N LEU A 13 -12.71 4.66 -8.37
CA LEU A 13 -12.50 6.02 -8.82
C LEU A 13 -13.86 6.66 -9.12
N ARG A 14 -14.08 7.84 -8.54
CA ARG A 14 -15.27 8.66 -8.77
C ARG A 14 -14.86 10.06 -9.17
N ASN A 15 -15.64 10.71 -10.04
CA ASN A 15 -15.43 12.13 -10.34
C ASN A 15 -16.00 13.02 -9.21
N ALA A 16 -15.88 14.33 -9.37
CA ALA A 16 -16.37 15.31 -8.38
C ALA A 16 -17.89 15.22 -8.14
N GLN A 17 -18.65 14.68 -9.10
CA GLN A 17 -20.09 14.45 -9.03
C GLN A 17 -20.44 13.08 -8.41
N GLY A 18 -19.44 12.28 -8.03
CA GLY A 18 -19.62 10.95 -7.43
C GLY A 18 -19.86 9.82 -8.43
N GLU A 19 -19.83 10.11 -9.73
CA GLU A 19 -20.05 9.13 -10.79
C GLU A 19 -18.87 8.18 -10.86
N TYR A 20 -19.15 6.88 -10.96
CA TYR A 20 -18.14 5.85 -11.07
C TYR A 20 -17.38 5.98 -12.40
N LYS A 21 -16.05 6.04 -12.32
CA LYS A 21 -15.14 6.18 -13.47
C LYS A 21 -14.28 4.94 -13.72
N GLY A 22 -14.22 4.01 -12.77
CA GLY A 22 -13.42 2.80 -12.88
C GLY A 22 -12.84 2.34 -11.56
N VAL A 23 -11.91 1.41 -11.63
CA VAL A 23 -11.18 0.88 -10.48
C VAL A 23 -9.69 1.12 -10.66
N LEU A 24 -9.02 1.55 -9.61
CA LEU A 24 -7.57 1.57 -9.52
C LEU A 24 -7.13 0.36 -8.70
N GLU A 25 -6.41 -0.57 -9.35
CA GLU A 25 -5.71 -1.65 -8.66
C GLU A 25 -4.32 -1.17 -8.25
N VAL A 26 -3.97 -1.38 -6.97
CA VAL A 26 -2.63 -1.12 -6.44
C VAL A 26 -2.09 -2.43 -5.88
N SER A 27 -0.97 -2.88 -6.44
CA SER A 27 -0.24 -4.06 -6.01
C SER A 27 1.10 -3.65 -5.41
N GLN A 28 1.33 -3.93 -4.12
CA GLN A 28 2.56 -3.59 -3.41
C GLN A 28 3.18 -4.82 -2.75
N ASP A 29 4.49 -5.01 -2.91
CA ASP A 29 5.23 -5.98 -2.10
C ASP A 29 5.46 -5.42 -0.69
N ILE A 30 4.72 -5.96 0.28
CA ILE A 30 4.75 -5.53 1.68
C ILE A 30 5.59 -6.45 2.56
N THR A 31 6.42 -7.32 1.96
CA THR A 31 7.21 -8.31 2.72
C THR A 31 8.08 -7.65 3.78
N GLU A 32 8.76 -6.55 3.42
CA GLU A 32 9.58 -5.78 4.36
C GLU A 32 8.74 -5.07 5.42
N ILE A 33 7.60 -4.51 5.02
CA ILE A 33 6.71 -3.77 5.92
C ILE A 33 6.18 -4.71 7.02
N LYS A 34 5.79 -5.94 6.65
CA LYS A 34 5.35 -6.95 7.61
C LYS A 34 6.45 -7.48 8.52
N ARG A 35 7.72 -7.44 8.09
CA ARG A 35 8.87 -7.87 8.89
C ARG A 35 9.32 -6.82 9.90
N ARG A 36 8.90 -5.57 9.75
CA ARG A 36 9.23 -4.50 10.68
C ARG A 36 8.37 -4.62 11.93
N GLU A 37 9.02 -4.90 13.05
CA GLU A 37 8.44 -4.82 14.39
C GLU A 37 8.93 -3.54 15.08
N GLY A 38 8.08 -2.93 15.93
CA GLY A 38 8.39 -1.67 16.60
C GLY A 38 8.07 -0.41 15.77
N GLU A 39 8.57 0.74 16.21
CA GLU A 39 8.28 2.06 15.65
C GLU A 39 9.55 2.92 15.55
N LYS A 40 9.82 3.52 14.39
CA LYS A 40 10.93 4.47 14.25
C LYS A 40 10.44 5.87 14.59
N ARG A 41 10.65 6.29 15.84
CA ARG A 41 10.19 7.58 16.38
C ARG A 41 11.16 8.76 16.19
N LEU A 42 12.42 8.50 15.88
CA LEU A 42 13.47 9.54 15.78
C LEU A 42 14.24 9.46 14.46
N LEU A 43 14.59 10.62 13.90
CA LEU A 43 15.48 10.75 12.76
C LEU A 43 16.93 10.65 13.26
N GLU A 44 17.59 9.52 13.00
CA GLU A 44 19.02 9.38 13.22
C GLU A 44 19.75 10.04 12.05
N TRP A 45 20.31 11.22 12.30
CA TRP A 45 21.29 11.84 11.42
C TRP A 45 22.67 11.39 11.90
N GLN A 46 23.50 10.87 10.98
CA GLN A 46 24.92 10.64 11.21
C GLN A 46 25.71 11.49 10.22
#